data_AF-A0A1H3XDC0-F1
#
_entry.id   AF-A0A1H3XDC0-F1
#
_cell.length_a   1.000
_cell.length_b   1.000
_cell.length_c   1.000
_cell.angle_alpha   90.00
_cell.angle_beta   90.00
_cell.angle_gamma   90.00
#
_symmetry.space_group_name_H-M   'P 1'
#
loop_
_entity.id
_entity.type
_entity.pdbx_description
1 polymer ?
#
loop_
_entity_poly.entity_id
_entity_poly.type
_entity_poly.pdbx_seq_one_letter_code
_entity_poly.pdbx_strand_id
1 'polypeptide(L)'
;MDYGKHQYEAKKKANEAKKKQSQMQVKEVKFRPGTEEGDYQVKLRNLIRFLESGDKGKVTLRFRGREMAHQELGMQLMERIEKDLTEISTVEQRPKMEGRQMVMVLAPKKK
;
A
#
# COMPACT_ATOMS: atom_id res chain seq x y z
N MET A 1 0.42 -31.41 39.07
CA MET A 1 0.44 -30.76 37.74
C MET A 1 -0.40 -29.50 37.83
N ASP A 2 0.24 -28.35 38.03
CA ASP A 2 -0.47 -27.09 38.21
C ASP A 2 -0.99 -26.56 36.88
N TYR A 3 -2.26 -26.89 36.60
CA TYR A 3 -2.99 -26.41 35.43
C TYR A 3 -2.94 -24.89 35.27
N GLY A 4 -2.92 -24.15 36.39
CA GLY A 4 -2.77 -22.70 36.40
C GLY A 4 -1.42 -22.20 35.87
N LYS A 5 -0.32 -22.90 36.18
CA LYS A 5 1.03 -22.53 35.72
C LYS A 5 1.19 -22.77 34.21
N HIS A 6 0.65 -23.89 33.72
CA HIS A 6 0.66 -24.20 32.29
C HIS A 6 -0.18 -23.21 31.46
N GLN A 7 -1.35 -22.79 31.96
CA GLN A 7 -2.15 -21.77 31.28
C GLN A 7 -1.47 -20.40 31.25
N TYR A 8 -0.70 -20.04 32.28
CA TYR A 8 0.08 -18.80 32.30
C TYR A 8 1.20 -18.84 31.25
N GLU A 9 1.95 -19.93 31.18
CA GLU A 9 3.03 -20.11 30.19
C GLU A 9 2.50 -20.14 28.76
N ALA A 10 1.37 -20.81 28.51
CA ALA A 10 0.71 -20.82 27.20
C ALA A 10 0.26 -19.42 26.77
N LYS A 11 -0.34 -18.63 27.68
CA LYS A 11 -0.72 -17.24 27.40
C LYS A 11 0.49 -16.35 27.16
N LYS A 12 1.57 -16.51 27.93
CA LYS A 12 2.82 -15.77 27.75
C LYS A 12 3.44 -16.06 26.38
N LYS A 13 3.52 -17.34 26.00
CA LYS A 13 4.03 -17.78 24.69
C LYS A 13 3.16 -17.28 23.53
N ALA A 14 1.83 -17.30 23.68
CA ALA A 14 0.92 -16.75 22.68
C ALA A 14 1.07 -15.22 22.52
N ASN A 15 1.26 -14.49 23.61
CA ASN A 15 1.50 -13.05 23.57
C ASN A 15 2.86 -12.70 22.95
N GLU A 16 3.91 -13.46 23.26
CA GLU A 16 5.22 -13.28 22.64
C GLU A 16 5.17 -13.60 21.14
N ALA A 17 4.45 -14.65 20.73
CA ALA A 17 4.24 -14.98 19.32
C ALA A 17 3.49 -13.86 18.58
N LYS A 18 2.41 -13.32 19.18
CA LYS A 18 1.66 -12.18 18.62
C LYS A 18 2.52 -10.92 18.48
N LYS A 19 3.41 -10.64 19.43
CA LYS A 19 4.34 -9.49 19.37
C LYS A 19 5.41 -9.66 18.28
N LYS A 20 5.85 -10.88 18.02
CA LYS A 20 6.85 -11.18 16.99
C LYS A 20 6.27 -11.23 15.58
N GLN A 21 4.96 -11.32 15.43
CA GLN A 21 4.30 -11.30 14.13
C GLN A 21 4.39 -9.88 13.55
N SER A 22 5.22 -9.71 12.51
CA SER A 22 5.23 -8.47 11.72
C SER A 22 3.90 -8.37 10.97
N GLN A 23 3.04 -7.42 11.36
CA GLN A 23 1.81 -7.13 10.62
C GLN A 23 2.14 -6.24 9.44
N MET A 24 1.95 -6.75 8.22
CA MET A 24 1.96 -5.93 7.01
C MET A 24 0.80 -4.94 7.09
N GLN A 25 1.11 -3.65 7.17
CA GLN A 25 0.09 -2.60 7.14
C GLN A 25 -0.17 -2.15 5.70
N VAL A 26 -1.36 -1.61 5.46
CA VAL A 26 -1.68 -0.95 4.19
C VAL A 26 -1.48 0.55 4.37
N LYS A 27 -0.45 1.10 3.73
CA LYS A 27 -0.15 2.54 3.74
C LYS A 27 -0.76 3.18 2.49
N GLU A 28 -1.56 4.21 2.68
CA GLU A 28 -2.23 4.92 1.58
C GLU A 28 -1.44 6.15 1.13
N VAL A 29 -1.25 6.30 -0.17
CA VAL A 29 -0.67 7.48 -0.82
C VAL A 29 -1.69 8.06 -1.80
N LYS A 30 -2.01 9.35 -1.64
CA LYS A 30 -3.06 10.03 -2.39
C LYS A 30 -2.48 10.92 -3.49
N PHE A 31 -2.95 10.73 -4.71
CA PHE A 31 -2.58 11.48 -5.90
C PHE A 31 -3.75 12.33 -6.41
N ARG A 32 -3.40 13.36 -7.18
CA ARG A 32 -4.36 14.21 -7.92
C ARG A 32 -4.04 14.14 -9.42
N PRO A 33 -5.02 14.33 -10.31
CA PRO A 33 -4.78 14.31 -11.75
C PRO A 33 -3.81 15.40 -12.22
N GLY A 34 -3.77 16.56 -11.55
CA GLY A 34 -2.82 17.65 -11.82
C GLY A 34 -1.57 17.61 -10.94
N THR A 35 -1.02 16.43 -10.65
CA THR A 35 0.21 16.31 -9.84
C THR A 35 1.41 16.79 -10.66
N GLU A 36 2.14 17.78 -10.16
CA GLU A 36 3.42 18.20 -10.74
C GLU A 36 4.53 17.16 -10.49
N GLU A 37 5.56 17.17 -11.34
CA GLU A 37 6.63 16.17 -11.29
C GLU A 37 7.39 16.14 -9.96
N GLY A 38 7.54 17.28 -9.29
CA GLY A 38 8.16 17.35 -7.96
C GLY A 38 7.34 16.62 -6.87
N ASP A 39 6.02 16.84 -6.83
CA ASP A 39 5.12 16.15 -5.89
C ASP A 39 5.02 14.65 -6.20
N TYR A 40 5.07 14.29 -7.49
CA TYR A 40 5.14 12.89 -7.92
C TYR A 40 6.36 12.17 -7.35
N GLN A 41 7.56 12.74 -7.49
CA GLN A 41 8.80 12.11 -7.02
C GLN A 41 8.81 11.95 -5.49
N VAL A 42 8.31 12.93 -4.74
CA VAL A 42 8.20 12.84 -3.27
C VAL A 42 7.28 11.68 -2.87
N LYS A 43 6.13 11.56 -3.52
CA LYS A 43 5.18 10.47 -3.24
C LYS A 43 5.71 9.10 -3.66
N LEU A 44 6.40 9.03 -4.79
CA LEU A 44 7.06 7.81 -5.25
C LEU A 44 8.10 7.34 -4.23
N ARG A 45 8.95 8.24 -3.74
CA ARG A 45 9.95 7.94 -2.70
C ARG A 45 9.31 7.42 -1.41
N ASN A 46 8.20 8.02 -0.99
CA ASN A 46 7.47 7.56 0.18
C ASN A 46 6.90 6.14 -0.03
N LEU A 47 6.38 5.88 -1.23
CA LEU A 47 5.82 4.59 -1.58
C LEU A 47 6.91 3.50 -1.64
N ILE A 48 8.08 3.80 -2.22
CA ILE A 48 9.26 2.92 -2.20
C ILE A 48 9.62 2.58 -0.74
N ARG A 49 9.71 3.58 0.14
CA ARG A 49 10.01 3.37 1.56
C ARG A 49 9.00 2.43 2.26
N PHE A 50 7.70 2.55 1.93
CA PHE A 50 6.68 1.65 2.49
C PHE A 50 6.86 0.21 1.99
N LEU A 51 7.10 0.04 0.69
CA LEU A 51 7.33 -1.27 0.09
C LEU A 51 8.61 -1.93 0.64
N GLU A 52 9.70 -1.17 0.81
CA GLU A 52 10.94 -1.65 1.43
C GLU A 52 10.75 -2.05 2.90
N SER A 53 9.82 -1.39 3.60
CA SER A 53 9.47 -1.73 4.99
C SER A 53 8.62 -3.01 5.09
N GLY A 54 8.18 -3.59 3.97
CA GLY A 54 7.30 -4.75 3.92
C GLY A 54 5.81 -4.43 4.04
N ASP A 55 5.44 -3.14 3.98
CA ASP A 55 4.04 -2.71 3.98
C ASP A 55 3.46 -2.73 2.56
N LYS A 56 2.14 -2.88 2.46
CA LYS A 56 1.42 -2.73 1.19
C LYS A 56 1.19 -1.25 0.89
N GLY A 57 1.44 -0.84 -0.34
CA GLY A 57 1.18 0.52 -0.82
C GLY A 57 -0.19 0.60 -1.52
N LYS A 58 -1.14 1.32 -0.94
CA LYS A 58 -2.41 1.68 -1.59
C LYS A 58 -2.27 3.04 -2.27
N VAL A 59 -2.30 3.06 -3.60
CA VAL A 59 -2.28 4.28 -4.40
C VAL A 59 -3.72 4.68 -4.70
N THR A 60 -4.11 5.87 -4.28
CA THR A 60 -5.46 6.40 -4.49
C THR A 60 -5.39 7.70 -5.28
N LEU A 61 -5.97 7.75 -6.48
CA LEU A 61 -6.15 8.98 -7.24
C LEU A 61 -7.55 9.51 -7.02
N ARG A 62 -7.69 10.75 -6.55
CA ARG A 62 -9.01 11.36 -6.34
C ARG A 62 -9.34 12.32 -7.47
N PHE A 63 -10.50 12.11 -8.10
CA PHE A 63 -11.05 13.03 -9.11
C PHE A 63 -12.02 14.04 -8.47
N ARG A 64 -11.99 15.29 -8.92
CA ARG A 64 -12.94 16.34 -8.51
C ARG A 64 -13.80 16.79 -9.71
N GLY A 65 -15.11 16.59 -9.60
CA GLY A 65 -16.09 17.15 -10.54
C GLY A 65 -15.85 16.73 -12.00
N ARG A 66 -15.46 17.68 -12.84
CA ARG A 66 -15.19 17.51 -14.28
C ARG A 66 -13.96 16.67 -14.60
N GLU A 67 -13.10 16.43 -13.62
CA GLU A 67 -11.90 15.60 -13.79
C GLU A 67 -12.22 14.11 -14.02
N MET A 68 -13.48 13.67 -13.82
CA MET A 68 -13.90 12.31 -14.21
C MET A 68 -13.83 12.07 -15.72
N ALA A 69 -13.71 13.11 -16.55
CA ALA A 69 -13.43 12.96 -17.98
C ALA A 69 -11.96 12.58 -18.25
N HIS A 70 -11.04 12.91 -17.34
CA HIS A 70 -9.61 12.64 -17.46
C HIS A 70 -9.21 11.33 -16.78
N GLN A 71 -9.99 10.26 -16.99
CA GLN A 71 -9.63 8.93 -16.52
C GLN A 71 -8.34 8.43 -17.16
N GLU A 72 -8.10 8.79 -18.42
CA GLU A 72 -6.90 8.43 -19.17
C GLU A 72 -5.63 8.97 -18.49
N LEU A 73 -5.64 10.23 -18.03
CA LEU A 73 -4.51 10.81 -17.30
C LEU A 73 -4.24 10.08 -15.98
N GLY A 74 -5.30 9.69 -15.28
CA GLY A 74 -5.18 8.88 -14.07
C GLY A 74 -4.61 7.49 -14.34
N MET A 75 -5.05 6.85 -15.42
CA MET A 75 -4.58 5.53 -15.83
C MET A 75 -3.12 5.56 -16.28
N GLN A 76 -2.72 6.57 -17.06
CA GLN A 76 -1.32 6.79 -17.45
C GLN A 76 -0.41 7.00 -16.23
N LEU A 77 -0.87 7.75 -15.22
CA LEU A 77 -0.10 7.92 -13.98
C LEU A 77 0.05 6.61 -13.22
N MET A 78 -1.02 5.81 -13.14
CA MET A 78 -0.98 4.49 -12.49
C MET A 78 -0.04 3.54 -13.23
N GLU A 79 -0.06 3.51 -14.56
CA GLU A 79 0.88 2.72 -15.36
C GLU A 79 2.32 3.18 -15.18
N ARG A 80 2.57 4.49 -15.08
CA ARG A 80 3.91 5.03 -14.80
C ARG A 80 4.41 4.55 -13.44
N ILE A 81 3.57 4.64 -12.40
CA ILE A 81 3.88 4.15 -11.05
C ILE A 81 4.14 2.64 -11.06
N GLU A 82 3.31 1.87 -11.77
CA GLU A 82 3.49 0.43 -11.92
C GLU A 82 4.84 0.09 -12.55
N LYS A 83 5.21 0.77 -13.64
CA LYS A 83 6.50 0.58 -14.33
C LYS A 83 7.68 0.93 -13.43
N ASP A 84 7.65 2.10 -12.79
CA ASP A 84 8.73 2.56 -11.89
C ASP A 84 8.94 1.62 -10.70
N LEU A 85 7.89 0.91 -10.25
CA LEU A 85 7.91 0.06 -9.07
C LEU A 85 7.90 -1.45 -9.39
N THR A 86 7.97 -1.82 -10.67
CA THR A 86 7.96 -3.22 -11.11
C THR A 86 9.12 -4.02 -10.51
N GLU A 87 10.25 -3.38 -10.21
CA GLU A 87 11.42 -4.03 -9.62
C GLU A 87 11.20 -4.41 -8.15
N ILE A 88 10.53 -3.56 -7.37
CA ILE A 88 10.38 -3.71 -5.91
C ILE A 88 9.00 -4.20 -5.46
N SER A 89 8.00 -4.19 -6.35
CA SER A 89 6.62 -4.50 -6.01
C SER A 89 5.93 -5.38 -7.04
N THR A 90 4.83 -6.00 -6.61
CA THR A 90 3.88 -6.72 -7.46
C THR A 90 2.51 -6.07 -7.32
N VAL A 91 1.81 -5.91 -8.43
CA VAL A 91 0.43 -5.44 -8.44
C VAL A 91 -0.48 -6.53 -7.87
N GLU A 92 -1.02 -6.28 -6.68
CA GLU A 92 -2.01 -7.16 -6.06
C GLU A 92 -3.42 -6.83 -6.58
N GLN A 93 -3.69 -5.53 -6.75
CA GLN A 93 -4.94 -5.04 -7.31
C GLN A 93 -4.65 -4.00 -8.39
N ARG A 94 -5.05 -4.32 -9.63
CA ARG A 94 -4.96 -3.42 -10.78
C ARG A 94 -5.78 -2.15 -10.55
N PRO A 95 -5.41 -1.02 -11.18
CA PRO A 95 -6.12 0.24 -11.05
C PRO A 95 -7.60 0.07 -11.43
N LYS A 96 -8.48 0.30 -10.45
CA LYS A 96 -9.94 0.23 -10.63
C LYS A 96 -10.59 1.52 -10.16
N MET A 97 -11.62 1.94 -10.89
CA MET A 97 -12.46 3.07 -10.48
C MET A 97 -13.42 2.61 -9.36
N GLU A 98 -13.29 3.26 -8.21
CA GLU A 98 -14.16 3.11 -7.04
C GLU A 98 -14.88 4.46 -6.82
N GLY A 99 -15.98 4.65 -7.56
CA GLY A 99 -16.74 5.90 -7.56
C GLY A 99 -15.95 7.07 -8.14
N ARG A 100 -15.54 8.02 -7.28
CA ARG A 100 -14.77 9.22 -7.66
C ARG A 100 -13.26 9.07 -7.42
N GLN A 101 -12.79 7.86 -7.16
CA GLN A 101 -11.39 7.57 -6.91
C GLN A 101 -10.94 6.40 -7.78
N MET A 102 -9.70 6.43 -8.24
CA MET A 102 -9.04 5.26 -8.82
C MET A 102 -8.09 4.69 -7.77
N VAL A 103 -8.21 3.41 -7.49
CA VAL A 103 -7.44 2.73 -6.46
C VAL A 103 -6.61 1.63 -7.09
N MET A 104 -5.36 1.53 -6.66
CA MET A 104 -4.43 0.46 -7.01
C MET A 104 -3.72 0.01 -5.73
N VAL A 105 -3.48 -1.30 -5.59
CA VAL A 105 -2.78 -1.85 -4.43
C VAL A 105 -1.54 -2.60 -4.89
N LEU A 106 -0.41 -2.19 -4.34
CA LEU A 106 0.91 -2.75 -4.56
C LEU A 106 1.33 -3.53 -3.32
N ALA A 107 1.74 -4.76 -3.53
CA ALA A 107 2.40 -5.57 -2.52
C ALA A 107 3.92 -5.50 -2.73
N PRO A 108 4.72 -5.43 -1.66
CA PRO A 108 6.16 -5.52 -1.79
C PRO A 108 6.55 -6.91 -2.31
N LYS A 109 7.50 -6.97 -3.25
CA LYS A 109 8.12 -8.24 -3.61
C LYS A 109 8.84 -8.76 -2.38
N LYS A 110 8.42 -9.94 -1.90
CA LYS A 110 9.12 -10.62 -0.80
C LYS A 110 10.60 -10.76 -1.20
N LYS A 111 11.50 -10.32 -0.32
CA LYS A 111 12.85 -10.88 -0.27
C LYS A 111 12.77 -12.35 0.13
#